data_AF-A0A8D8M961-F1
#
_entry.id   AF-A0A8D8M961-F1
#
_cell.length_a   1.000
_cell.length_b   1.000
_cell.length_c   1.000
_cell.angle_alpha   90.00
_cell.angle_beta   90.00
_cell.angle_gamma   90.00
#
_symmetry.space_group_name_H-M   'P 1'
#
loop_
_entity.id
_entity.type
_entity.pdbx_description
1 polymer ?
#
loop_
_entity_poly.entity_id
_entity_poly.type
_entity_poly.pdbx_seq_one_letter_code
_entity_poly.pdbx_strand_id
1 'polypeptide(L)'
;MWVEVKIKYTTVLIGLVYMPPRVKKETLEEFHNHLLKHNISEYDKNLLIVGDFNLYAFSNPQLIEEDSTSYTREEILRATCNFFNLESHNTIRNDYNRILDLVLFRNYNNPNVKRSLSIDVQGGEPIVKEVPDHPALEINFYLRKNNSNKESIPIPKQNINPNAESKSSRNDIHFFSDKNFNYTNVDFDSLSNHINNLNYSSVLQTNEPDTSLERFYSILYSGIEEHVPKRRPGTIQINKKKYPTWWSRQTIATVKQKEKLRRKKMCNDGTFKQLKKRCQKLIKTELKNYTKELQNKLKSNAKKEFWNFIN
;
A
#
# COMPACT_ATOMS: atom_id res chain seq x y z
N MET A 1 -16.10 10.43 -10.09
CA MET A 1 -16.80 10.86 -8.85
C MET A 1 -16.17 10.15 -7.66
N TRP A 2 -16.09 10.77 -6.48
CA TRP A 2 -15.51 10.15 -5.28
C TRP A 2 -16.50 10.16 -4.13
N VAL A 3 -16.67 9.02 -3.46
CA VAL A 3 -17.59 8.83 -2.33
C VAL A 3 -16.86 8.15 -1.19
N GLU A 4 -16.91 8.72 0.02
CA GLU A 4 -16.39 8.08 1.22
C GLU A 4 -17.53 7.41 1.98
N VAL A 5 -17.45 6.08 2.13
CA VAL A 5 -18.45 5.28 2.86
C VAL A 5 -17.84 4.78 4.18
N LYS A 6 -18.51 5.10 5.29
CA LYS A 6 -18.10 4.66 6.63
C LYS A 6 -18.91 3.44 7.06
N ILE A 7 -18.23 2.30 7.16
CA ILE A 7 -18.84 1.02 7.54
C ILE A 7 -18.33 0.61 8.91
N LYS A 8 -19.09 0.95 9.96
CA LYS A 8 -18.82 0.66 11.39
C LYS A 8 -17.41 1.08 11.86
N TYR A 9 -16.40 0.27 11.54
CA TYR A 9 -15.01 0.39 11.98
C TYR A 9 -14.01 0.59 10.84
N THR A 10 -14.48 0.66 9.59
CA THR A 10 -13.65 0.90 8.42
C THR A 10 -14.24 2.01 7.56
N THR A 11 -13.39 2.59 6.72
CA THR A 11 -13.79 3.56 5.71
C THR A 11 -13.35 3.02 4.36
N VAL A 12 -14.27 3.04 3.40
CA VAL A 12 -14.01 2.69 2.00
C VAL A 12 -14.14 3.97 1.19
N LEU A 13 -13.09 4.33 0.47
CA LEU A 13 -13.15 5.37 -0.53
C LEU A 13 -13.49 4.72 -1.87
N ILE A 14 -14.60 5.15 -2.47
CA ILE A 14 -15.11 4.63 -3.73
C ILE A 14 -14.92 5.69 -4.81
N GLY A 15 -14.15 5.37 -5.85
CA GLY A 15 -14.00 6.18 -7.06
C GLY A 15 -14.80 5.59 -8.20
N LEU A 16 -15.76 6.35 -8.76
CA LEU A 16 -16.38 6.02 -10.04
C LEU A 16 -15.61 6.69 -11.16
N VAL A 17 -15.15 5.89 -12.13
CA VAL A 17 -14.34 6.32 -13.26
C VAL A 17 -15.07 6.00 -14.56
N TYR A 18 -14.95 6.90 -15.53
CA TYR A 18 -15.34 6.66 -16.91
C TYR A 18 -14.20 7.19 -17.78
N MET A 19 -13.63 6.31 -18.60
CA MET A 19 -12.65 6.66 -19.61
C MET A 19 -13.29 6.44 -20.98
N PRO A 20 -13.41 7.46 -21.83
CA PRO A 20 -14.01 7.28 -23.14
C PRO A 20 -13.15 6.34 -24.01
N PRO A 21 -13.74 5.69 -25.03
CA PRO A 21 -12.98 4.98 -26.03
C PRO A 21 -11.87 5.86 -26.61
N ARG A 22 -10.70 5.27 -26.87
CA ARG A 22 -9.50 6.00 -27.35
C ARG A 22 -9.02 7.08 -26.37
N VAL A 23 -9.12 6.82 -25.07
CA VAL A 23 -8.53 7.66 -24.02
C VAL A 23 -7.08 7.99 -24.34
N LYS A 24 -6.67 9.25 -24.15
CA LYS A 24 -5.30 9.68 -24.39
C LYS A 24 -4.42 9.32 -23.20
N LYS A 25 -3.11 9.22 -23.43
CA LYS A 25 -2.11 8.94 -22.39
C LYS A 25 -2.17 9.96 -21.26
N GLU A 26 -2.31 11.24 -21.59
CA GLU A 26 -2.33 12.33 -20.63
C GLU A 26 -3.50 12.20 -19.63
N THR A 27 -4.64 11.68 -20.08
CA THR A 27 -5.80 11.44 -19.21
C THR A 27 -5.53 10.36 -18.17
N LEU A 28 -4.74 9.33 -18.51
CA LEU A 28 -4.33 8.28 -17.56
C LEU A 28 -3.28 8.79 -16.57
N GLU A 29 -2.37 9.65 -17.02
CA GLU A 29 -1.42 10.33 -16.15
C GLU A 29 -2.12 11.31 -15.20
N GLU A 30 -3.12 12.05 -15.67
CA GLU A 30 -3.98 12.88 -14.83
C GLU A 30 -4.74 12.04 -13.81
N PHE A 31 -5.24 10.88 -14.20
CA PHE A 31 -5.86 9.93 -13.27
C PHE A 31 -4.87 9.46 -12.19
N HIS A 32 -3.65 9.07 -12.57
CA HIS A 32 -2.59 8.73 -11.62
C HIS A 32 -2.30 9.89 -10.65
N ASN A 33 -2.12 11.09 -11.18
CA ASN A 33 -1.86 12.30 -10.40
C ASN A 33 -3.03 12.65 -9.48
N HIS A 34 -4.26 12.36 -9.90
CA HIS A 34 -5.44 12.53 -9.07
C HIS A 34 -5.43 11.56 -7.89
N LEU A 35 -5.05 10.30 -8.09
CA LEU A 35 -4.89 9.33 -6.99
C LEU A 35 -3.80 9.78 -6.00
N LEU A 36 -2.69 10.36 -6.49
CA LEU A 36 -1.65 10.94 -5.65
C LEU A 36 -2.18 12.12 -4.81
N LYS A 37 -2.86 13.08 -5.46
CA LYS A 37 -3.35 14.32 -4.82
C LYS A 37 -4.35 14.08 -3.70
N HIS A 38 -5.19 13.05 -3.82
CA HIS A 38 -6.19 12.74 -2.79
C HIS A 38 -5.60 12.08 -1.54
N ASN A 39 -4.27 12.07 -1.39
CA ASN A 39 -3.56 11.36 -0.34
C ASN A 39 -4.12 9.94 -0.20
N ILE A 40 -4.45 9.28 -1.31
CA ILE A 40 -4.82 7.86 -1.25
C ILE A 40 -3.60 7.01 -0.84
N SER A 41 -2.40 7.62 -0.88
CA SER A 41 -1.20 7.15 -0.20
C SER A 41 -1.27 7.17 1.33
N GLU A 42 -2.17 7.93 1.98
CA GLU A 42 -2.39 7.83 3.43
C GLU A 42 -2.99 6.44 3.74
N TYR A 43 -2.12 5.60 4.28
CA TYR A 43 -2.19 4.14 4.49
C TYR A 43 -3.42 3.53 5.19
N ASP A 44 -4.50 4.26 5.48
CA ASP A 44 -5.55 3.79 6.39
C ASP A 44 -6.93 3.56 5.75
N LYS A 45 -7.11 3.79 4.45
CA LYS A 45 -8.41 3.58 3.77
C LYS A 45 -8.35 2.42 2.78
N ASN A 46 -9.42 1.62 2.78
CA ASN A 46 -9.69 0.72 1.65
C ASN A 46 -10.07 1.58 0.45
N LEU A 47 -9.46 1.33 -0.70
CA LEU A 47 -9.77 2.02 -1.94
C LEU A 47 -10.47 1.05 -2.88
N LEU A 48 -11.64 1.43 -3.37
CA LEU A 48 -12.32 0.78 -4.48
C LEU A 48 -12.44 1.79 -5.61
N ILE A 49 -12.03 1.41 -6.82
CA ILE A 49 -12.26 2.17 -8.03
C ILE A 49 -13.04 1.27 -8.98
N VAL A 50 -14.16 1.76 -9.49
CA VAL A 50 -15.02 1.03 -10.41
C VAL A 50 -15.42 1.89 -11.58
N GLY A 51 -15.63 1.25 -12.72
CA GLY A 51 -16.31 1.84 -13.87
C GLY A 51 -15.72 1.40 -15.19
N ASP A 52 -16.17 2.06 -16.25
CA ASP A 52 -15.81 1.74 -17.62
C ASP A 52 -14.49 2.42 -17.99
N PHE A 53 -13.46 1.61 -18.27
CA PHE A 53 -12.15 2.10 -18.68
C PHE A 53 -11.94 2.06 -20.19
N ASN A 54 -12.77 1.34 -20.95
CA ASN A 54 -12.57 1.12 -22.39
C ASN A 54 -11.16 0.65 -22.78
N LEU A 55 -10.49 -0.16 -21.93
CA LEU A 55 -9.13 -0.66 -22.11
C LEU A 55 -9.10 -2.20 -22.19
N TYR A 56 -9.54 -2.76 -23.31
CA TYR A 56 -9.70 -4.22 -23.47
C TYR A 56 -8.41 -5.05 -23.26
N ALA A 57 -7.25 -4.48 -23.60
CA ALA A 57 -5.96 -5.15 -23.48
C ALA A 57 -5.42 -5.17 -22.04
N PHE A 58 -6.04 -4.43 -21.12
CA PHE A 58 -5.69 -4.48 -19.70
C PHE A 58 -5.88 -5.89 -19.13
N SER A 59 -6.99 -6.55 -19.47
CA SER A 59 -7.30 -7.92 -19.02
C SER A 59 -6.69 -9.01 -19.91
N ASN A 60 -6.14 -8.66 -21.08
CA ASN A 60 -5.52 -9.59 -22.01
C ASN A 60 -4.16 -9.04 -22.47
N PRO A 61 -3.09 -9.18 -21.65
CA PRO A 61 -1.78 -8.60 -21.96
C PRO A 61 -1.19 -9.07 -23.29
N GLN A 62 -1.56 -10.26 -23.75
CA GLN A 62 -1.11 -10.83 -25.03
C GLN A 62 -1.59 -10.06 -26.27
N LEU A 63 -2.58 -9.17 -26.12
CA LEU A 63 -3.10 -8.35 -27.21
C LEU A 63 -2.40 -6.99 -27.30
N ILE A 64 -1.40 -6.73 -26.45
CA ILE A 64 -0.58 -5.53 -26.53
C ILE A 64 0.43 -5.77 -27.64
N GLU A 65 0.28 -5.07 -28.77
CA GLU A 65 1.25 -5.12 -29.87
C GLU A 65 2.61 -4.61 -29.35
N GLU A 66 3.68 -5.37 -29.57
CA GLU A 66 5.05 -5.06 -29.11
C GLU A 66 5.67 -3.85 -29.84
N ASP A 67 4.99 -3.29 -30.84
CA ASP A 67 5.49 -2.20 -31.65
C ASP A 67 5.29 -0.84 -30.98
N SER A 68 6.23 -0.46 -30.11
CA SER A 68 6.89 0.87 -30.07
C SER A 68 7.55 1.14 -28.72
N THR A 69 8.58 1.98 -28.75
CA THR A 69 9.35 2.51 -27.60
C THR A 69 8.54 3.39 -26.62
N SER A 70 7.21 3.43 -26.75
CA SER A 70 6.31 4.27 -25.97
C SER A 70 5.37 3.41 -25.14
N TYR A 71 5.28 3.69 -23.83
CA TYR A 71 4.32 3.03 -22.95
C TYR A 71 2.90 3.10 -23.51
N THR A 72 2.27 1.94 -23.65
CA THR A 72 0.86 1.78 -23.98
C THR A 72 -0.01 2.30 -22.83
N ARG A 73 -1.27 2.62 -23.15
CA ARG A 73 -2.24 3.15 -22.17
C ARG A 73 -2.48 2.15 -21.04
N GLU A 74 -2.53 0.88 -21.40
CA GLU A 74 -2.66 -0.25 -20.51
C GLU A 74 -1.48 -0.36 -19.56
N GLU A 75 -0.25 -0.14 -20.02
CA GLU A 75 0.95 -0.14 -19.16
C GLU A 75 0.94 1.01 -18.15
N ILE A 76 0.48 2.21 -18.54
CA ILE A 76 0.35 3.33 -17.61
C ILE A 76 -0.68 3.02 -16.52
N LEU A 77 -1.80 2.40 -16.90
CA LEU A 77 -2.79 1.97 -15.93
C LEU A 77 -2.27 0.83 -15.04
N ARG A 78 -1.52 -0.15 -15.58
CA ARG A 78 -0.87 -1.20 -14.78
C ARG A 78 0.15 -0.62 -13.81
N ALA A 79 1.01 0.27 -14.26
CA ALA A 79 1.98 0.97 -13.41
C ALA A 79 1.27 1.74 -12.29
N THR A 80 0.15 2.40 -12.61
CA THR A 80 -0.71 3.05 -11.62
C THR A 80 -1.29 2.04 -10.63
N CYS A 81 -1.84 0.92 -11.11
CA CYS A 81 -2.39 -0.12 -10.24
C CYS A 81 -1.32 -0.68 -9.30
N ASN A 82 -0.13 -1.01 -9.82
CA ASN A 82 1.00 -1.51 -9.04
C ASN A 82 1.44 -0.49 -7.98
N PHE A 83 1.58 0.78 -8.36
CA PHE A 83 1.98 1.85 -7.44
C PHE A 83 1.01 1.99 -6.26
N PHE A 84 -0.31 1.87 -6.52
CA PHE A 84 -1.34 1.96 -5.48
C PHE A 84 -1.72 0.61 -4.86
N ASN A 85 -1.06 -0.49 -5.26
CA ASN A 85 -1.40 -1.86 -4.88
C ASN A 85 -2.89 -2.19 -5.12
N LEU A 86 -3.38 -1.85 -6.31
CA LEU A 86 -4.72 -2.12 -6.78
C LEU A 86 -4.74 -3.42 -7.57
N GLU A 87 -5.67 -4.30 -7.22
CA GLU A 87 -5.91 -5.57 -7.91
C GLU A 87 -7.23 -5.48 -8.67
N SER A 88 -7.28 -6.03 -9.88
CA SER A 88 -8.53 -6.14 -10.65
C SER A 88 -9.30 -7.38 -10.24
N HIS A 89 -10.57 -7.22 -9.90
CA HIS A 89 -11.45 -8.32 -9.46
C HIS A 89 -12.57 -8.66 -10.46
N ASN A 90 -12.75 -7.89 -11.52
CA ASN A 90 -13.78 -8.19 -12.50
C ASN A 90 -13.34 -9.34 -13.43
N THR A 91 -14.15 -10.40 -13.49
CA THR A 91 -13.97 -11.55 -14.38
C THR A 91 -15.10 -11.68 -15.41
N ILE A 92 -16.12 -10.83 -15.33
CA ILE A 92 -17.29 -10.86 -16.21
C ILE A 92 -16.91 -10.27 -17.56
N ARG A 93 -17.12 -11.05 -18.62
CA ARG A 93 -16.86 -10.66 -20.00
C ARG A 93 -18.15 -10.23 -20.67
N ASN A 94 -18.03 -9.28 -21.58
CA ASN A 94 -19.13 -8.81 -22.41
C ASN A 94 -19.38 -9.75 -23.60
N ASP A 95 -20.36 -9.42 -24.45
CA ASP A 95 -20.77 -10.24 -25.62
C ASP A 95 -19.62 -10.49 -26.63
N TYR A 96 -18.59 -9.65 -26.59
CA TYR A 96 -17.39 -9.75 -27.42
C TYR A 96 -16.21 -10.43 -26.72
N ASN A 97 -16.46 -11.10 -25.60
CA ASN A 97 -15.45 -11.77 -24.77
C ASN A 97 -14.38 -10.81 -24.21
N ARG A 98 -14.73 -9.53 -24.01
CA ARG A 98 -13.85 -8.47 -23.48
C ARG A 98 -14.25 -8.05 -22.07
N ILE A 99 -13.29 -7.52 -21.32
CA ILE A 99 -13.52 -6.87 -20.03
C ILE A 99 -13.18 -5.39 -20.21
N LEU A 100 -14.19 -4.52 -20.23
CA LEU A 100 -14.03 -3.07 -20.38
C LEU A 100 -14.21 -2.33 -19.06
N ASP A 101 -15.13 -2.83 -18.23
CA ASP A 101 -15.37 -2.37 -16.88
C ASP A 101 -14.34 -2.97 -15.91
N LEU A 102 -13.66 -2.12 -15.15
CA LEU A 102 -12.70 -2.56 -14.15
C LEU A 102 -13.25 -2.36 -12.75
N VAL A 103 -12.97 -3.33 -11.89
CA VAL A 103 -13.21 -3.28 -10.45
C VAL A 103 -11.86 -3.40 -9.76
N LEU A 104 -11.24 -2.26 -9.50
CA LEU A 104 -9.90 -2.14 -8.92
C LEU A 104 -10.01 -1.94 -7.41
N PHE A 105 -9.46 -2.88 -6.64
CA PHE A 105 -9.55 -2.85 -5.20
C PHE A 105 -8.16 -2.89 -4.56
N ARG A 106 -7.93 -2.00 -3.59
CA ARG A 106 -6.73 -2.02 -2.76
C ARG A 106 -7.03 -2.77 -1.48
N ASN A 107 -6.54 -4.00 -1.40
CA ASN A 107 -6.61 -4.76 -0.15
C ASN A 107 -5.44 -4.39 0.77
N TYR A 108 -5.66 -3.41 1.66
CA TYR A 108 -4.67 -3.11 2.68
C TYR A 108 -4.73 -4.13 3.81
N ASN A 109 -3.89 -5.15 3.72
CA ASN A 109 -3.66 -6.13 4.78
C ASN A 109 -2.83 -5.51 5.91
N ASN A 110 -3.41 -4.59 6.69
CA ASN A 110 -2.77 -4.16 7.92
C ASN A 110 -2.80 -5.32 8.94
N PRO A 111 -1.65 -5.90 9.33
CA PRO A 111 -1.62 -7.00 10.28
C PRO A 111 -2.18 -6.61 11.65
N ASN A 112 -2.27 -5.31 11.96
CA ASN A 112 -2.87 -4.82 13.20
C ASN A 112 -4.39 -4.64 13.11
N VAL A 113 -4.97 -4.68 11.92
CA VAL A 113 -6.42 -4.55 11.74
C VAL A 113 -7.03 -5.95 11.80
N LYS A 114 -7.86 -6.18 12.82
CA LYS A 114 -8.55 -7.46 13.05
C LYS A 114 -9.62 -7.78 12.00
N ARG A 115 -9.67 -7.07 10.87
CA ARG A 115 -10.69 -7.25 9.84
C ARG A 115 -10.11 -6.96 8.46
N SER A 116 -10.19 -7.93 7.56
CA SER A 116 -9.93 -7.72 6.14
C SER A 116 -11.25 -7.42 5.42
N LEU A 117 -11.16 -6.69 4.33
CA LEU A 117 -12.27 -6.49 3.40
C LEU A 117 -11.96 -7.36 2.18
N SER A 118 -12.87 -8.24 1.81
CA SER A 118 -12.80 -8.95 0.53
C SER A 118 -13.92 -8.47 -0.38
N ILE A 119 -13.67 -8.50 -1.68
CA ILE A 119 -14.62 -8.15 -2.72
C ILE A 119 -14.91 -9.37 -3.57
N ASP A 120 -16.15 -9.50 -4.00
CA ASP A 120 -16.59 -10.49 -4.98
C ASP A 120 -17.38 -9.76 -6.07
N VAL A 121 -17.20 -10.19 -7.32
CA VAL A 121 -17.81 -9.55 -8.49
C VAL A 121 -18.50 -10.63 -9.30
N GLN A 122 -19.79 -10.46 -9.51
CA GLN A 122 -20.62 -11.38 -10.30
C GLN A 122 -21.49 -10.61 -11.30
N GLY A 123 -22.13 -11.33 -12.22
CA GLY A 123 -23.16 -10.75 -13.08
C GLY A 123 -24.33 -10.27 -12.23
N GLY A 124 -24.72 -9.01 -12.39
CA GLY A 124 -25.81 -8.38 -11.64
C GLY A 124 -27.09 -8.27 -12.46
N GLU A 125 -28.20 -7.97 -11.78
CA GLU A 125 -29.43 -7.56 -12.48
C GLU A 125 -29.31 -6.11 -12.95
N PRO A 126 -29.50 -5.83 -14.25
CA PRO A 126 -29.33 -4.50 -14.79
C PRO A 126 -30.48 -3.58 -14.34
N ILE A 127 -30.13 -2.44 -13.74
CA ILE A 127 -31.12 -1.42 -13.31
C ILE A 127 -31.73 -0.68 -14.52
N VAL A 128 -30.95 -0.59 -15.59
CA VAL A 128 -31.32 0.03 -16.88
C VAL A 128 -31.22 -1.02 -17.98
N LYS A 129 -31.75 -0.75 -19.17
CA LYS A 129 -31.57 -1.66 -20.31
C LYS A 129 -30.08 -1.89 -20.55
N GLU A 130 -29.66 -3.15 -20.47
CA GLU A 130 -28.27 -3.56 -20.63
C GLU A 130 -27.77 -3.30 -22.05
N VAL A 131 -26.50 -2.94 -22.16
CA VAL A 131 -25.82 -2.75 -23.45
C VAL A 131 -24.78 -3.86 -23.64
N PRO A 132 -24.63 -4.41 -24.87
CA PRO A 132 -23.76 -5.56 -25.14
C PRO A 132 -22.31 -5.40 -24.67
N ASP A 133 -21.80 -4.17 -24.63
CA ASP A 133 -20.43 -3.86 -24.26
C ASP A 133 -20.17 -3.84 -22.74
N HIS A 134 -21.21 -3.58 -21.94
CA HIS A 134 -21.13 -3.31 -20.50
C HIS A 134 -22.19 -4.12 -19.74
N PRO A 135 -21.90 -5.41 -19.46
CA PRO A 135 -22.81 -6.20 -18.64
C PRO A 135 -22.92 -5.63 -17.23
N ALA A 136 -24.09 -5.76 -16.61
CA ALA A 136 -24.30 -5.32 -15.25
C ALA A 136 -23.43 -6.12 -14.27
N LEU A 137 -22.78 -5.41 -13.35
CA LEU A 137 -21.92 -5.99 -12.32
C LEU A 137 -22.57 -5.83 -10.95
N GLU A 138 -22.62 -6.90 -10.19
CA GLU A 138 -22.91 -6.87 -8.76
C GLU A 138 -21.60 -7.00 -7.98
N ILE A 139 -21.34 -6.03 -7.10
CA ILE A 139 -20.10 -5.93 -6.34
C ILE A 139 -20.41 -6.09 -4.85
N ASN A 140 -19.99 -7.22 -4.29
CA ASN A 140 -20.25 -7.60 -2.92
C ASN A 140 -19.04 -7.35 -2.02
N PHE A 141 -19.28 -6.73 -0.86
CA PHE A 141 -18.24 -6.44 0.14
C PHE A 141 -18.41 -7.29 1.39
N TYR A 142 -17.36 -8.01 1.77
CA TYR A 142 -17.37 -8.82 2.99
C TYR A 142 -16.37 -8.28 4.00
N LEU A 143 -16.89 -7.78 5.12
CA LEU A 143 -16.08 -7.42 6.27
C LEU A 143 -15.74 -8.69 7.06
N ARG A 144 -14.60 -9.32 6.76
CA ARG A 144 -14.16 -10.51 7.50
C ARG A 144 -13.56 -10.10 8.84
N LYS A 145 -13.85 -10.85 9.89
CA LYS A 145 -13.14 -10.72 11.16
C LYS A 145 -11.91 -11.62 11.07
N ASN A 146 -10.71 -11.04 11.06
CA ASN A 146 -9.46 -11.78 11.24
C ASN A 146 -9.51 -12.36 12.65
N ASN A 147 -9.93 -13.61 12.74
CA ASN A 147 -9.83 -14.39 13.96
C ASN A 147 -8.37 -14.77 14.14
N SER A 148 -7.53 -13.81 14.52
CA SER A 148 -6.11 -14.00 14.81
C SER A 148 -5.83 -14.90 16.03
N ASN A 149 -6.83 -15.66 16.49
CA ASN A 149 -6.78 -16.52 17.67
C ASN A 149 -7.15 -17.99 17.38
N LYS A 150 -7.26 -18.43 16.12
CA LYS A 150 -7.47 -19.85 15.81
C LYS A 150 -6.44 -20.36 14.81
N GLU A 151 -5.54 -21.16 15.39
CA GLU A 151 -4.94 -22.37 14.84
C GLU A 151 -4.19 -22.20 13.53
N SER A 152 -2.86 -22.25 13.64
CA SER A 152 -2.02 -22.85 12.61
C SER A 152 -2.74 -24.07 12.04
N ILE A 153 -3.16 -23.97 10.78
CA ILE A 153 -3.64 -25.11 9.99
C ILE A 153 -2.58 -26.22 10.18
N PRO A 154 -2.93 -27.42 10.65
CA PRO A 154 -1.99 -28.52 10.67
C PRO A 154 -1.56 -28.72 9.23
N ILE A 155 -0.29 -28.41 8.94
CA ILE A 155 0.33 -28.80 7.69
C ILE A 155 0.11 -30.31 7.60
N PRO A 156 -0.59 -30.84 6.58
CA PRO A 156 -0.67 -32.27 6.39
C PRO A 156 0.76 -32.78 6.36
N LYS A 157 1.12 -33.70 7.25
CA LYS A 157 2.40 -34.40 7.18
C LYS A 157 2.41 -35.12 5.84
N GLN A 158 2.93 -34.46 4.81
CA GLN A 158 3.30 -35.12 3.58
C GLN A 158 4.40 -36.10 3.98
N ASN A 159 4.15 -37.38 3.78
CA ASN A 159 5.18 -38.40 3.82
C ASN A 159 6.19 -38.04 2.73
N ILE A 160 7.25 -37.33 3.11
CA ILE A 160 8.38 -37.05 2.23
C ILE A 160 9.12 -38.39 2.08
N ASN A 161 8.93 -38.99 0.92
CA ASN A 161 9.73 -40.10 0.43
C ASN A 161 11.16 -39.58 0.20
N PRO A 162 12.22 -40.09 0.86
CA PRO A 162 13.57 -39.52 0.78
C PRO A 162 14.26 -39.63 -0.60
N ASN A 163 13.64 -40.25 -1.60
CA ASN A 163 14.32 -40.66 -2.84
C ASN A 163 13.75 -40.03 -4.13
N ALA A 164 13.24 -38.79 -4.10
CA ALA A 164 12.83 -38.09 -5.32
C ALA A 164 13.73 -36.87 -5.59
N GLU A 165 14.69 -37.05 -6.50
CA GLU A 165 15.51 -35.99 -7.05
C GLU A 165 14.73 -35.09 -8.02
N SER A 166 14.71 -33.79 -7.70
CA SER A 166 14.72 -32.63 -8.60
C SER A 166 13.48 -32.32 -9.48
N LYS A 167 12.85 -31.15 -9.23
CA LYS A 167 13.04 -29.90 -10.00
C LYS A 167 11.98 -28.84 -9.67
N SER A 168 12.42 -27.58 -9.69
CA SER A 168 11.66 -26.31 -9.63
C SER A 168 11.33 -25.76 -8.22
N SER A 169 12.38 -25.33 -7.54
CA SER A 169 12.32 -24.21 -6.59
C SER A 169 12.08 -22.93 -7.39
N ARG A 170 10.84 -22.41 -7.38
CA ARG A 170 10.59 -21.02 -7.74
C ARG A 170 11.00 -20.14 -6.57
N ASN A 171 11.81 -19.13 -6.90
CA ASN A 171 12.49 -18.21 -6.01
C ASN A 171 11.51 -17.48 -5.08
N ASP A 172 11.42 -17.96 -3.84
CA ASP A 172 11.09 -17.12 -2.70
C ASP A 172 12.26 -16.18 -2.46
N ILE A 173 12.34 -15.09 -3.24
CA ILE A 173 13.03 -13.89 -2.81
C ILE A 173 12.28 -13.45 -1.57
N HIS A 174 12.74 -13.92 -0.41
CA HIS A 174 12.28 -13.48 0.89
C HIS A 174 12.51 -11.98 0.93
N PHE A 175 11.49 -11.21 0.55
CA PHE A 175 11.47 -9.76 0.68
C PHE A 175 11.87 -9.48 2.12
N PHE A 176 13.04 -8.87 2.27
CA PHE A 176 13.61 -8.46 3.54
C PHE A 176 12.52 -7.72 4.30
N SER A 177 11.91 -8.39 5.27
CA SER A 177 10.95 -7.72 6.15
C SER A 177 11.80 -6.80 7.01
N ASP A 178 11.84 -5.51 6.64
CA ASP A 178 12.56 -4.35 7.21
C ASP A 178 12.52 -4.18 8.75
N LYS A 179 11.92 -5.12 9.47
CA LYS A 179 11.51 -4.95 10.86
C LYS A 179 12.64 -5.06 11.87
N ASN A 180 13.85 -5.50 11.48
CA ASN A 180 14.89 -5.84 12.44
C ASN A 180 16.20 -5.05 12.33
N PHE A 181 16.37 -4.11 11.40
CA PHE A 181 17.63 -3.36 11.26
C PHE A 181 17.59 -1.99 11.95
N ASN A 182 18.72 -1.56 12.51
CA ASN A 182 18.88 -0.28 13.16
C ASN A 182 19.76 0.67 12.32
N TYR A 183 19.16 1.25 11.29
CA TYR A 183 19.84 2.18 10.38
C TYR A 183 20.30 3.49 11.05
N THR A 184 19.88 3.80 12.30
CA THR A 184 20.41 4.99 12.99
C THR A 184 21.84 4.78 13.51
N ASN A 185 22.23 3.53 13.75
CA ASN A 185 23.52 3.16 14.32
C ASN A 185 24.37 2.33 13.33
N VAL A 186 24.06 2.41 12.04
CA VAL A 186 24.85 1.73 11.01
C VAL A 186 26.21 2.39 10.85
N ASP A 187 27.23 1.55 10.66
CA ASP A 187 28.54 1.98 10.18
C ASP A 187 28.49 2.09 8.64
N PHE A 188 28.15 3.29 8.17
CA PHE A 188 28.03 3.55 6.73
C PHE A 188 29.37 3.43 6.00
N ASP A 189 30.49 3.68 6.66
CA ASP A 189 31.80 3.63 6.03
C ASP A 189 32.18 2.17 5.77
N SER A 190 31.97 1.29 6.75
CA SER A 190 32.16 -0.16 6.58
C SER A 190 31.21 -0.74 5.53
N LEU A 191 29.92 -0.37 5.55
CA LEU A 191 28.95 -0.82 4.54
C LEU A 191 29.33 -0.32 3.14
N SER A 192 29.76 0.94 3.00
CA SER A 192 30.20 1.49 1.72
C SER A 192 31.47 0.80 1.22
N ASN A 193 32.42 0.53 2.12
CA ASN A 193 33.64 -0.19 1.78
C ASN A 193 33.34 -1.61 1.33
N HIS A 194 32.42 -2.30 2.01
CA HIS A 194 31.93 -3.63 1.61
C HIS A 194 31.40 -3.59 0.16
N ILE A 195 30.50 -2.65 -0.14
CA ILE A 195 29.88 -2.50 -1.47
C ILE A 195 30.91 -2.10 -2.54
N ASN A 196 31.85 -1.20 -2.22
CA ASN A 196 32.86 -0.73 -3.16
C ASN A 196 33.91 -1.80 -3.51
N ASN A 197 34.19 -2.71 -2.58
CA ASN A 197 35.17 -3.78 -2.77
C ASN A 197 34.57 -5.04 -3.43
N LEU A 198 33.29 -5.02 -3.80
CA LEU A 198 32.65 -6.13 -4.50
C LEU A 198 33.23 -6.32 -5.90
N ASN A 199 33.46 -7.57 -6.28
CA ASN A 199 33.79 -7.91 -7.65
C ASN A 199 32.52 -7.91 -8.51
N TYR A 200 32.13 -6.75 -9.04
CA TYR A 200 30.96 -6.63 -9.92
C TYR A 200 31.03 -7.53 -11.16
N SER A 201 32.23 -7.94 -11.58
CA SER A 201 32.39 -8.85 -12.72
C SER A 201 31.71 -10.20 -12.48
N SER A 202 31.73 -10.74 -11.24
CA SER A 202 31.06 -12.02 -10.94
C SER A 202 29.53 -11.87 -10.84
N VAL A 203 29.05 -10.68 -10.52
CA VAL A 203 27.62 -10.33 -10.49
C VAL A 203 27.07 -10.24 -11.91
N LEU A 204 27.84 -9.60 -12.81
CA LEU A 204 27.45 -9.32 -14.19
C LEU A 204 27.83 -10.44 -15.18
N GLN A 205 28.48 -11.51 -14.73
CA GLN A 205 28.94 -12.62 -15.57
C GLN A 205 27.82 -13.48 -16.16
N THR A 206 26.56 -13.27 -15.77
CA THR A 206 25.44 -14.06 -16.27
C THR A 206 24.73 -13.36 -17.42
N ASN A 207 24.43 -14.10 -18.49
CA ASN A 207 23.70 -13.57 -19.65
C ASN A 207 22.21 -13.34 -19.37
N GLU A 208 21.74 -13.68 -18.17
CA GLU A 208 20.36 -13.54 -17.75
C GLU A 208 20.23 -12.35 -16.77
N PRO A 209 19.50 -11.30 -17.14
CA PRO A 209 19.35 -10.10 -16.30
C PRO A 209 18.77 -10.40 -14.91
N ASP A 210 17.77 -11.28 -14.84
CA ASP A 210 17.10 -11.64 -13.58
C ASP A 210 18.08 -12.30 -12.62
N THR A 211 18.88 -13.26 -13.10
CA THR A 211 19.92 -13.91 -12.31
C THR A 211 20.99 -12.91 -11.83
N SER A 212 21.38 -11.95 -12.66
CA SER A 212 22.32 -10.89 -12.28
C SER A 212 21.75 -9.99 -11.17
N LEU A 213 20.46 -9.66 -11.27
CA LEU A 213 19.74 -8.84 -10.30
C LEU A 213 19.60 -9.57 -8.95
N GLU A 214 19.24 -10.85 -8.97
CA GLU A 214 19.18 -11.70 -7.77
C GLU A 214 20.54 -11.75 -7.07
N ARG A 215 21.63 -11.94 -7.83
CA ARG A 215 22.99 -11.93 -7.28
C ARG A 215 23.34 -10.57 -6.68
N PHE A 216 23.04 -9.47 -7.37
CA PHE A 216 23.28 -8.14 -6.84
C PHE A 216 22.58 -7.92 -5.50
N TYR A 217 21.27 -8.24 -5.41
CA TYR A 217 20.53 -8.10 -4.17
C TYR A 217 21.04 -9.01 -3.07
N SER A 218 21.43 -10.25 -3.39
CA SER A 218 21.98 -11.18 -2.39
C SER A 218 23.23 -10.60 -1.69
N ILE A 219 24.14 -10.00 -2.46
CA ILE A 219 25.37 -9.40 -1.95
C ILE A 219 25.08 -8.09 -1.20
N LEU A 220 24.19 -7.26 -1.73
CA LEU A 220 23.76 -6.04 -1.05
C LEU A 220 23.16 -6.38 0.32
N TYR A 221 22.29 -7.38 0.37
CA TYR A 221 21.65 -7.82 1.61
C TYR A 221 22.63 -8.48 2.59
N SER A 222 23.65 -9.21 2.11
CA SER A 222 24.70 -9.72 2.99
C SER A 222 25.51 -8.59 3.63
N GLY A 223 25.86 -7.55 2.86
CA GLY A 223 26.53 -6.37 3.40
C GLY A 223 25.67 -5.63 4.43
N ILE A 224 24.36 -5.51 4.17
CA ILE A 224 23.41 -4.94 5.13
C ILE A 224 23.34 -5.80 6.40
N GLU A 225 23.27 -7.12 6.27
CA GLU A 225 23.19 -8.02 7.43
C GLU A 225 24.47 -7.99 8.29
N GLU A 226 25.63 -7.85 7.66
CA GLU A 226 26.93 -7.78 8.31
C GLU A 226 27.17 -6.44 9.00
N HIS A 227 26.85 -5.31 8.33
CA HIS A 227 27.24 -3.98 8.79
C HIS A 227 26.11 -3.16 9.41
N VAL A 228 24.84 -3.56 9.28
CA VAL A 228 23.73 -2.88 9.93
C VAL A 228 23.34 -3.63 11.21
N PRO A 229 23.52 -3.02 12.40
CA PRO A 229 23.15 -3.68 13.65
C PRO A 229 21.67 -4.07 13.67
N LYS A 230 21.38 -5.32 14.06
CA LYS A 230 20.00 -5.75 14.29
C LYS A 230 19.46 -5.10 15.58
N ARG A 231 18.21 -4.63 15.56
CA ARG A 231 17.48 -4.18 16.75
C ARG A 231 17.35 -5.37 17.70
N ARG A 232 17.62 -5.18 18.99
CA ARG A 232 17.49 -6.30 19.95
C ARG A 232 16.03 -6.78 19.94
N PRO A 233 15.78 -8.10 19.87
CA PRO A 233 14.45 -8.66 20.06
C PRO A 233 13.88 -8.14 21.40
N GLY A 234 12.79 -7.36 21.35
CA GLY A 234 12.22 -6.68 22.52
C GLY A 234 12.53 -5.18 22.68
N THR A 235 13.56 -4.63 22.00
CA THR A 235 13.69 -3.16 21.79
C THR A 235 12.90 -2.66 20.59
N ILE A 236 12.38 -3.58 19.76
CA ILE A 236 11.14 -3.35 19.00
C ILE A 236 9.97 -3.36 19.99
N GLN A 237 10.10 -2.65 21.11
CA GLN A 237 9.01 -1.80 21.50
C GLN A 237 8.87 -0.87 20.31
N ILE A 238 7.95 -1.22 19.42
CA ILE A 238 7.14 -0.18 18.80
C ILE A 238 6.61 0.55 20.03
N ASN A 239 7.37 1.53 20.50
CA ASN A 239 6.86 2.63 21.27
C ASN A 239 5.93 3.27 20.26
N LYS A 240 4.76 2.63 20.08
CA LYS A 240 3.58 3.17 19.44
C LYS A 240 3.22 4.26 20.42
N LYS A 241 3.99 5.36 20.38
CA LYS A 241 3.63 6.60 21.02
C LYS A 241 2.22 6.79 20.49
N LYS A 242 1.26 6.63 21.39
CA LYS A 242 -0.16 6.59 21.05
C LYS A 242 -0.59 7.87 20.33
N TYR A 243 0.26 8.88 20.40
CA TYR A 243 0.13 10.20 19.83
C TYR A 243 1.44 10.55 19.10
N PRO A 244 1.37 11.34 18.03
CA PRO A 244 2.55 11.89 17.37
C PRO A 244 3.51 12.57 18.35
N THR A 245 4.81 12.54 18.03
CA THR A 245 5.88 13.11 18.89
C THR A 245 5.75 14.60 19.12
N TRP A 246 5.14 15.32 18.18
CA TRP A 246 4.90 16.75 18.23
C TRP A 246 3.64 17.16 19.00
N TRP A 247 2.84 16.21 19.50
CA TRP A 247 1.68 16.54 20.34
C TRP A 247 2.14 16.95 21.73
N SER A 248 1.70 18.13 22.18
CA SER A 248 1.91 18.51 23.57
C SER A 248 1.05 17.69 24.53
N ARG A 249 1.43 17.72 25.81
CA ARG A 249 0.60 17.16 26.90
C ARG A 249 -0.81 17.77 26.92
N GLN A 250 -0.94 19.04 26.55
CA GLN A 250 -2.22 19.74 26.50
C GLN A 250 -3.11 19.19 25.38
N THR A 251 -2.55 18.96 24.18
CA THR A 251 -3.29 18.35 23.07
C THR A 251 -3.76 16.94 23.42
N ILE A 252 -2.87 16.13 23.99
CA ILE A 252 -3.22 14.77 24.44
C ILE A 252 -4.35 14.81 25.48
N ALA A 253 -4.26 15.68 26.48
CA ALA A 253 -5.29 15.83 27.51
C ALA A 253 -6.65 16.25 26.91
N THR A 254 -6.64 17.23 26.00
CA THR A 254 -7.86 17.74 25.33
C THR A 254 -8.50 16.64 24.48
N VAL A 255 -7.71 15.86 23.73
CA VAL A 255 -8.20 14.72 22.94
C VAL A 255 -8.78 13.62 23.84
N LYS A 256 -8.12 13.28 24.95
CA LYS A 256 -8.63 12.31 25.93
C LYS A 256 -9.97 12.76 26.53
N GLN A 257 -10.09 14.04 26.89
CA GLN A 257 -11.33 14.60 27.45
C GLN A 257 -12.47 14.59 26.43
N LYS A 258 -12.19 14.96 25.18
CA LYS A 258 -13.14 14.84 24.05
C LYS A 258 -13.61 13.40 23.86
N GLU A 259 -12.70 12.43 23.86
CA GLU A 259 -13.05 11.00 23.72
C GLU A 259 -13.86 10.48 24.91
N LYS A 260 -13.60 10.96 26.13
CA LYS A 260 -14.40 10.63 27.32
C LYS A 260 -15.86 11.05 27.14
N LEU A 261 -16.11 12.28 26.66
CA LEU A 261 -17.47 12.75 26.37
C LEU A 261 -18.14 12.00 25.22
N ARG A 262 -17.38 11.66 24.16
CA ARG A 262 -17.89 10.84 23.06
C ARG A 262 -18.39 9.49 23.53
N ARG A 263 -17.62 8.81 24.40
CA ARG A 263 -18.00 7.52 24.99
C ARG A 263 -19.25 7.59 25.85
N LYS A 264 -19.51 8.74 26.49
CA LYS A 264 -20.76 9.03 27.22
C LYS A 264 -21.95 9.40 26.32
N LYS A 265 -21.80 9.32 24.98
CA LYS A 265 -22.81 9.73 23.98
C LYS A 265 -23.23 11.23 24.06
N MET A 266 -22.45 12.07 24.73
CA MET A 266 -22.71 13.52 24.86
C MET A 266 -22.18 14.32 23.66
N CYS A 267 -22.41 13.83 22.44
CA CYS A 267 -21.87 14.44 21.22
C CYS A 267 -22.55 15.77 20.84
N ASN A 268 -23.78 15.99 21.29
CA ASN A 268 -24.54 17.22 21.06
C ASN A 268 -24.29 18.31 22.11
N ASP A 269 -23.58 17.97 23.19
CA ASP A 269 -23.22 18.90 24.27
C ASP A 269 -22.32 20.03 23.71
N GLY A 270 -22.63 21.28 24.07
CA GLY A 270 -21.82 22.45 23.73
C GLY A 270 -20.35 22.27 24.13
N THR A 271 -20.11 21.60 25.25
CA THR A 271 -18.77 21.24 25.76
C THR A 271 -18.01 20.34 24.78
N PHE A 272 -18.67 19.34 24.19
CA PHE A 272 -18.04 18.47 23.20
C PHE A 272 -17.66 19.24 21.93
N LYS A 273 -18.56 20.11 21.45
CA LYS A 273 -18.31 20.96 20.27
C LYS A 273 -17.12 21.91 20.52
N GLN A 274 -17.05 22.52 21.70
CA GLN A 274 -15.92 23.38 22.10
C GLN A 274 -14.60 22.59 22.17
N LEU A 275 -14.60 21.41 22.80
CA LEU A 275 -13.41 20.55 22.86
C LEU A 275 -12.95 20.07 21.48
N LYS A 276 -13.88 19.74 20.57
CA LYS A 276 -13.56 19.38 19.18
C LYS A 276 -12.86 20.54 18.45
N LYS A 277 -13.43 21.75 18.53
CA LYS A 277 -12.82 22.97 17.95
C LYS A 277 -11.44 23.24 18.54
N ARG A 278 -11.29 23.11 19.87
CA ARG A 278 -10.02 23.29 20.57
C ARG A 278 -8.96 22.27 20.14
N CYS A 279 -9.31 20.97 20.05
CA CYS A 279 -8.42 19.94 19.53
C CYS A 279 -7.92 20.28 18.12
N GLN A 280 -8.82 20.66 17.21
CA GLN A 280 -8.44 21.00 15.83
C GLN A 280 -7.48 22.18 15.77
N LYS A 281 -7.74 23.23 16.56
CA LYS A 281 -6.86 24.40 16.66
C LYS A 281 -5.47 24.03 17.20
N LEU A 282 -5.41 23.27 18.29
CA LEU A 282 -4.13 22.84 18.89
C LEU A 282 -3.32 21.98 17.93
N ILE A 283 -3.93 20.96 17.33
CA ILE A 283 -3.26 20.06 16.37
C ILE A 283 -2.70 20.85 15.19
N LYS A 284 -3.48 21.79 14.62
CA LYS A 284 -3.04 22.61 13.49
C LYS A 284 -1.86 23.51 13.87
N THR A 285 -1.91 24.14 15.05
CA THR A 285 -0.82 25.00 15.54
C THR A 285 0.45 24.20 15.83
N GLU A 286 0.34 23.06 16.51
CA GLU A 286 1.50 22.23 16.86
C GLU A 286 2.16 21.61 15.64
N LEU A 287 1.37 21.16 14.65
CA LEU A 287 1.91 20.68 13.39
C LEU A 287 2.70 21.78 12.67
N LYS A 288 2.14 23.00 12.58
CA LYS A 288 2.83 24.14 11.97
C LYS A 288 4.16 24.46 12.66
N ASN A 289 4.17 24.45 13.99
CA ASN A 289 5.37 24.72 14.79
C ASN A 289 6.41 23.61 14.59
N TYR A 290 5.98 22.34 14.65
CA TYR A 290 6.84 21.20 14.40
C TYR A 290 7.47 21.23 13.01
N THR A 291 6.69 21.52 11.96
CA THR A 291 7.23 21.65 10.60
C THR A 291 8.28 22.77 10.51
N LYS A 292 8.03 23.92 11.15
CA LYS A 292 8.99 25.03 11.19
C LYS A 292 10.28 24.64 11.92
N GLU A 293 10.17 23.97 13.06
CA GLU A 293 11.32 23.47 13.81
C GLU A 293 12.10 22.43 13.02
N LEU A 294 11.41 21.48 12.38
CA LEU A 294 12.01 20.44 11.55
C LEU A 294 12.78 21.07 10.37
N GLN A 295 12.19 22.05 9.69
CA GLN A 295 12.86 22.78 8.61
C GLN A 295 14.12 23.49 9.10
N ASN A 296 14.08 24.12 10.27
CA ASN A 296 15.25 24.78 10.86
C ASN A 296 16.33 23.76 11.25
N LYS A 297 15.94 22.62 11.82
CA LYS A 297 16.86 21.54 12.19
C LYS A 297 17.53 20.92 10.98
N LEU A 298 16.77 20.67 9.90
CA LEU A 298 17.30 20.17 8.64
C LEU A 298 18.34 21.11 8.02
N LYS A 299 18.18 22.44 8.17
CA LYS A 299 19.19 23.41 7.75
C LYS A 299 20.50 23.30 8.55
N SER A 300 20.41 22.94 9.83
CA SER A 300 21.58 22.84 10.72
C SER A 300 22.28 21.47 10.69
N ASN A 301 21.54 20.38 10.48
CA ASN A 301 22.06 19.01 10.47
C ASN A 301 21.14 18.09 9.64
N ALA A 302 21.24 18.23 8.30
CA ALA A 302 20.36 17.55 7.36
C ALA A 302 20.38 16.02 7.49
N LYS A 303 21.57 15.41 7.62
CA LYS A 303 21.75 13.95 7.59
C LYS A 303 21.03 13.28 8.77
N LYS A 304 21.29 13.73 10.01
CA LYS A 304 20.71 13.10 11.20
C LYS A 304 19.20 13.31 11.31
N GLU A 305 18.73 14.53 11.05
CA GLU A 305 17.32 14.90 11.24
C GLU A 305 16.42 14.32 10.15
N PHE A 306 16.94 14.15 8.93
CA PHE A 306 16.22 13.47 7.84
C PHE A 306 15.94 12.00 8.17
N TRP A 307 16.98 11.26 8.59
CA TRP A 307 16.80 9.85 8.95
C TRP A 307 15.93 9.66 10.20
N ASN A 308 15.93 10.61 11.14
CA ASN A 308 15.01 10.59 12.29
C ASN A 308 13.55 10.91 11.91
N PHE A 309 13.31 11.55 10.77
CA PHE A 309 11.96 11.84 10.29
C PHE A 309 11.36 10.64 9.54
N ILE A 310 12.19 9.89 8.81
CA ILE A 310 11.78 8.71 8.05
C ILE A 310 11.56 7.49 8.94
N ASN A 311 12.38 7.31 9.99
CA ASN A 311 12.34 6.16 10.90
C ASN A 311 11.36 6.34 12.08
#